data_AF-C4GHB9-F1
#
_entry.id   AF-C4GHB9-F1
#
_cell.length_a   1.000
_cell.length_b   1.000
_cell.length_c   1.000
_cell.angle_alpha   90.00
_cell.angle_beta   90.00
_cell.angle_gamma   90.00
#
_symmetry.space_group_name_H-M   'P 1'
#
loop_
_entity.id
_entity.type
_entity.pdbx_description
1 polymer ?
#
loop_
_entity_poly.entity_id
_entity_poly.type
_entity_poly.pdbx_seq_one_letter_code
_entity_poly.pdbx_strand_id
1 'polypeptide(L)'
;MYVLKPADTRYQTLNVYIPEAYFSGGSIDGYTAQTAPIFFPNNIGGYMPATAGQPENDQRAGGKPNAIMLALSKGYVVASAGARGRTEANGHAPAAIVDLKAAVRYLKANDQAMAGDANKIISNGTSAGGALSALLGTSGGSKDYEPYLRQLGAARANDTIFAVSAYCPITNLEYADAAYEWQFNGVNDYQKIDISMLDYKVERKLVKGTQTPAQIQLSGSLKALFPAYVNSLKLKNAQGTPMTLDANGNGTFKTEMEAMLLQSAQKALDNGKDLSDQTWLTIQNGKAIAADFAAYAQFVGRQKTAPAFDGVDLSTGENQLFGDARTDKKHFTAFSLKNSTVAGSLKADAHTVKLMNAMNYTSPTQHYRIRVGENDRDTSLAIGLLLSLKLKNSGKNVDYALPWGVPHSGDYDLDELFAWMKSVAMK
;
A
#
# COMPACT_ATOMS: atom_id res chain seq x y z
N MET A 1 5.28 -25.07 -0.45
CA MET A 1 4.25 -24.73 0.56
C MET A 1 4.95 -24.17 1.78
N TYR A 2 4.48 -23.06 2.36
CA TYR A 2 5.11 -22.43 3.53
C TYR A 2 4.36 -22.66 4.86
N VAL A 3 3.27 -23.45 4.83
CA VAL A 3 2.49 -23.88 6.00
C VAL A 3 2.15 -25.37 5.94
N LEU A 4 1.92 -26.00 7.09
CA LEU A 4 1.57 -27.42 7.19
C LEU A 4 0.11 -27.72 6.81
N LYS A 5 -0.80 -26.76 7.01
CA LYS A 5 -2.25 -26.90 6.76
C LYS A 5 -2.74 -25.79 5.84
N PRO A 6 -2.37 -25.82 4.55
CA PRO A 6 -2.84 -24.82 3.60
C PRO A 6 -4.36 -24.94 3.43
N ALA A 7 -5.04 -23.81 3.51
CA ALA A 7 -6.43 -23.66 3.12
C ALA A 7 -6.59 -23.59 1.58
N ASP A 8 -5.56 -23.15 0.85
CA ASP A 8 -5.50 -23.17 -0.61
C ASP A 8 -4.06 -23.39 -1.11
N THR A 9 -3.82 -24.52 -1.77
CA THR A 9 -2.48 -24.92 -2.26
C THR A 9 -2.03 -24.14 -3.49
N ARG A 10 -2.91 -23.43 -4.20
CA ARG A 10 -2.55 -22.58 -5.35
C ARG A 10 -1.81 -21.34 -4.87
N TYR A 11 -2.33 -20.73 -3.81
CA TYR A 11 -1.85 -19.44 -3.32
C TYR A 11 -0.89 -19.56 -2.14
N GLN A 12 -0.96 -20.62 -1.32
CA GLN A 12 -0.07 -20.75 -0.15
C GLN A 12 1.30 -21.38 -0.50
N THR A 13 1.91 -20.86 -1.56
CA THR A 13 3.19 -21.26 -2.14
C THR A 13 4.22 -20.15 -2.04
N LEU A 14 5.51 -20.53 -2.03
CA LEU A 14 6.64 -19.62 -1.97
C LEU A 14 7.63 -20.06 -3.04
N ASN A 15 8.02 -19.15 -3.92
CA ASN A 15 9.11 -19.36 -4.86
C ASN A 15 10.37 -18.68 -4.30
N VAL A 16 11.50 -19.39 -4.34
CA VAL A 16 12.80 -18.86 -3.93
C VAL A 16 13.73 -18.86 -5.14
N TYR A 17 14.31 -17.71 -5.45
CA TYR A 17 15.26 -17.51 -6.54
C TYR A 17 16.58 -17.02 -5.96
N ILE A 18 17.67 -17.67 -6.36
CA ILE A 18 19.00 -17.46 -5.80
C ILE A 18 19.93 -17.06 -6.96
N PRO A 19 20.72 -15.99 -6.83
CA PRO A 19 21.74 -15.66 -7.81
C PRO A 19 22.71 -16.82 -8.06
N GLU A 20 22.98 -17.13 -9.32
CA GLU A 20 23.79 -18.31 -9.71
C GLU A 20 25.18 -18.32 -9.07
N ALA A 21 25.81 -17.15 -8.93
CA ALA A 21 27.13 -16.99 -8.31
C ALA A 21 27.21 -17.59 -6.89
N TYR A 22 26.09 -17.72 -6.17
CA TYR A 22 26.07 -18.21 -4.80
C TYR A 22 26.25 -19.73 -4.69
N PHE A 23 26.01 -20.47 -5.78
CA PHE A 23 26.24 -21.92 -5.81
C PHE A 23 27.72 -22.30 -6.00
N SER A 24 28.56 -21.36 -6.41
CA SER A 24 30.00 -21.56 -6.61
C SER A 24 30.87 -20.73 -5.65
N GLY A 25 30.27 -20.18 -4.59
CA GLY A 25 30.97 -19.36 -3.58
C GLY A 25 31.33 -17.94 -4.05
N GLY A 26 30.73 -17.48 -5.15
CA GLY A 26 30.91 -16.12 -5.68
C GLY A 26 30.11 -15.05 -4.93
N SER A 27 30.27 -13.81 -5.39
CA SER A 27 29.59 -12.62 -4.83
C SER A 27 29.05 -11.71 -5.93
N ILE A 28 27.96 -10.99 -5.64
CA ILE A 28 27.40 -9.94 -6.50
C ILE A 28 27.21 -8.68 -5.66
N ASP A 29 27.71 -7.54 -6.13
CA ASP A 29 27.59 -6.24 -5.45
C ASP A 29 28.02 -6.22 -3.97
N GLY A 30 28.93 -7.13 -3.59
CA GLY A 30 29.45 -7.29 -2.22
C GLY A 30 28.67 -8.29 -1.35
N TYR A 31 27.59 -8.88 -1.89
CA TYR A 31 26.81 -9.90 -1.19
C TYR A 31 27.24 -11.32 -1.58
N THR A 32 27.26 -12.21 -0.60
CA THR A 32 27.48 -13.66 -0.75
C THR A 32 26.19 -14.41 -0.45
N ALA A 33 26.22 -15.73 -0.61
CA ALA A 33 25.12 -16.62 -0.22
C ALA A 33 24.66 -16.43 1.25
N GLN A 34 25.52 -15.98 2.16
CA GLN A 34 25.19 -15.81 3.58
C GLN A 34 24.77 -14.39 3.96
N THR A 35 25.14 -13.39 3.15
CA THR A 35 24.96 -11.97 3.51
C THR A 35 23.93 -11.24 2.66
N ALA A 36 23.51 -11.85 1.55
CA ALA A 36 22.52 -11.28 0.64
C ALA A 36 21.20 -10.99 1.36
N PRO A 37 20.66 -9.76 1.28
CA PRO A 37 19.31 -9.49 1.76
C PRO A 37 18.28 -10.27 0.95
N ILE A 38 17.15 -10.60 1.57
CA ILE A 38 16.04 -11.30 0.91
C ILE A 38 15.00 -10.28 0.46
N PHE A 39 14.89 -10.07 -0.85
CA PHE A 39 13.79 -9.31 -1.44
C PHE A 39 12.51 -10.15 -1.42
N PHE A 40 11.45 -9.62 -0.80
CA PHE A 40 10.20 -10.33 -0.54
C PHE A 40 9.01 -9.61 -1.21
N PRO A 41 8.86 -9.74 -2.55
CA PRO A 41 7.77 -9.12 -3.28
C PRO A 41 6.48 -9.96 -3.20
N ASN A 42 5.34 -9.28 -3.25
CA ASN A 42 4.02 -9.90 -3.41
C ASN A 42 3.26 -9.30 -4.59
N ASN A 43 2.46 -10.12 -5.28
CA ASN A 43 1.70 -9.73 -6.47
C ASN A 43 0.23 -9.36 -6.17
N ILE A 44 -0.08 -9.02 -4.91
CA ILE A 44 -1.45 -8.79 -4.45
C ILE A 44 -1.94 -7.43 -4.95
N GLY A 45 -3.07 -7.42 -5.66
CA GLY A 45 -3.74 -6.20 -6.14
C GLY A 45 -5.23 -6.24 -5.82
N GLY A 46 -5.81 -5.10 -5.41
CA GLY A 46 -7.24 -5.01 -5.06
C GLY A 46 -7.69 -6.00 -3.99
N TYR A 47 -6.77 -6.43 -3.12
CA TYR A 47 -6.94 -7.49 -2.11
C TYR A 47 -7.39 -8.86 -2.68
N MET A 48 -7.20 -9.09 -3.98
CA MET A 48 -7.45 -10.36 -4.65
C MET A 48 -6.32 -11.37 -4.36
N PRO A 49 -6.56 -12.68 -4.46
CA PRO A 49 -5.52 -13.68 -4.30
C PRO A 49 -4.43 -13.50 -5.36
N ALA A 50 -3.20 -13.86 -5.01
CA ALA A 50 -2.06 -13.77 -5.91
C ALA A 50 -1.17 -15.01 -5.76
N THR A 51 -0.72 -15.54 -6.89
CA THR A 51 0.32 -16.58 -6.90
C THR A 51 1.69 -15.98 -6.62
N ALA A 52 2.64 -16.83 -6.20
CA ALA A 52 4.03 -16.44 -6.09
C ALA A 52 4.55 -15.92 -7.44
N GLY A 53 5.28 -14.79 -7.40
CA GLY A 53 5.88 -14.18 -8.58
C GLY A 53 7.04 -15.00 -9.14
N GLN A 54 7.42 -14.69 -10.37
CA GLN A 54 8.53 -15.33 -11.09
C GLN A 54 9.39 -14.27 -11.81
N PRO A 55 10.68 -14.53 -12.08
CA PRO A 55 11.51 -13.67 -12.92
C PRO A 55 10.97 -13.70 -14.35
N GLU A 56 10.59 -12.53 -14.87
CA GLU A 56 10.07 -12.40 -16.24
C GLU A 56 10.29 -11.00 -16.79
N ASN A 57 10.26 -10.89 -18.12
CA ASN A 57 10.13 -9.61 -18.80
C ASN A 57 8.66 -9.19 -18.74
N ASP A 58 8.37 -8.13 -17.99
CA ASP A 58 7.02 -7.62 -17.83
C ASP A 58 6.55 -6.97 -19.14
N GLN A 59 5.67 -7.69 -19.84
CA GLN A 59 5.07 -7.23 -21.09
C GLN A 59 4.24 -5.95 -20.89
N ARG A 60 3.68 -5.73 -19.70
CA ARG A 60 2.92 -4.50 -19.36
C ARG A 60 3.85 -3.29 -19.18
N ALA A 61 5.11 -3.53 -18.84
CA ALA A 61 6.17 -2.53 -18.74
C ALA A 61 7.01 -2.41 -20.03
N GLY A 62 6.47 -2.85 -21.18
CA GLY A 62 7.16 -2.79 -22.47
C GLY A 62 8.28 -3.82 -22.62
N GLY A 63 8.15 -4.98 -21.96
CA GLY A 63 9.11 -6.08 -22.04
C GLY A 63 10.36 -5.88 -21.19
N LYS A 64 10.34 -4.94 -20.23
CA LYS A 64 11.47 -4.71 -19.31
C LYS A 64 11.55 -5.81 -18.25
N PRO A 65 12.75 -6.13 -17.74
CA PRO A 65 12.89 -7.05 -16.61
C PRO A 65 12.07 -6.57 -15.40
N ASN A 66 11.32 -7.48 -14.78
CA ASN A 66 10.58 -7.14 -13.56
C ASN A 66 11.51 -6.98 -12.34
N ALA A 67 10.93 -6.54 -11.22
CA ALA A 67 11.68 -6.31 -9.98
C ALA A 67 12.41 -7.57 -9.47
N ILE A 68 11.88 -8.77 -9.72
CA ILE A 68 12.51 -10.05 -9.34
C ILE A 68 13.82 -10.24 -10.13
N MET A 69 13.79 -10.06 -11.45
CA MET A 69 14.99 -10.17 -12.29
C MET A 69 16.06 -9.15 -11.90
N LEU A 70 15.66 -7.90 -11.64
CA LEU A 70 16.60 -6.86 -11.26
C LEU A 70 17.15 -7.05 -9.84
N ALA A 71 16.35 -7.57 -8.90
CA ALA A 71 16.84 -7.95 -7.58
C ALA A 71 17.93 -9.04 -7.67
N LEU A 72 17.70 -10.08 -8.47
CA LEU A 72 18.67 -11.16 -8.67
C LEU A 72 19.98 -10.64 -9.27
N SER A 73 19.92 -9.75 -10.27
CA SER A 73 21.12 -9.17 -10.89
C SER A 73 21.90 -8.23 -9.97
N LYS A 74 21.30 -7.77 -8.87
CA LYS A 74 21.92 -6.96 -7.81
C LYS A 74 22.35 -7.78 -6.59
N GLY A 75 22.30 -9.11 -6.66
CA GLY A 75 22.75 -10.00 -5.59
C GLY A 75 21.75 -10.16 -4.43
N TYR A 76 20.48 -9.86 -4.65
CA TYR A 76 19.45 -10.20 -3.67
C TYR A 76 18.98 -11.64 -3.90
N VAL A 77 18.77 -12.39 -2.81
CA VAL A 77 17.91 -13.57 -2.88
C VAL A 77 16.48 -13.08 -2.96
N VAL A 78 15.65 -13.70 -3.81
CA VAL A 78 14.24 -13.33 -3.92
C VAL A 78 13.38 -14.46 -3.36
N ALA A 79 12.48 -14.11 -2.44
CA ALA A 79 11.47 -15.02 -1.92
C ALA A 79 10.09 -14.41 -2.20
N SER A 80 9.42 -14.85 -3.27
CA SER A 80 8.09 -14.34 -3.61
C SER A 80 7.00 -15.28 -3.10
N ALA A 81 6.15 -14.76 -2.22
CA ALA A 81 5.05 -15.52 -1.63
C ALA A 81 3.75 -15.28 -2.41
N GLY A 82 3.01 -16.35 -2.68
CA GLY A 82 1.59 -16.26 -2.95
C GLY A 82 0.80 -16.05 -1.66
N ALA A 83 -0.41 -15.51 -1.81
CA ALA A 83 -1.34 -15.30 -0.70
C ALA A 83 -2.79 -15.41 -1.18
N ARG A 84 -3.66 -15.89 -0.28
CA ARG A 84 -5.12 -15.85 -0.47
C ARG A 84 -5.61 -14.41 -0.53
N GLY A 85 -6.83 -14.21 -1.03
CA GLY A 85 -7.47 -12.90 -1.08
C GLY A 85 -8.97 -12.99 -1.26
N ARG A 86 -9.63 -11.83 -1.27
CA ARG A 86 -11.07 -11.65 -1.01
C ARG A 86 -12.04 -12.41 -1.93
N THR A 87 -11.60 -12.91 -3.08
CA THR A 87 -12.45 -13.67 -4.00
C THR A 87 -12.51 -15.16 -3.66
N GLU A 88 -11.65 -15.62 -2.75
CA GLU A 88 -11.68 -16.99 -2.23
C GLU A 88 -12.52 -17.04 -0.94
N ALA A 89 -13.30 -18.11 -0.76
CA ALA A 89 -14.15 -18.30 0.43
C ALA A 89 -13.37 -18.26 1.77
N ASN A 90 -12.07 -18.56 1.74
CA ASN A 90 -11.16 -18.56 2.89
C ASN A 90 -10.13 -17.42 2.83
N GLY A 91 -10.36 -16.41 1.98
CA GLY A 91 -9.42 -15.36 1.64
C GLY A 91 -9.81 -13.95 2.09
N HIS A 92 -10.95 -13.79 2.78
CA HIS A 92 -11.33 -12.55 3.47
C HIS A 92 -10.32 -12.17 4.56
N ALA A 93 -10.38 -10.93 5.05
CA ALA A 93 -9.52 -10.44 6.11
C ALA A 93 -9.52 -11.38 7.35
N PRO A 94 -8.36 -11.73 7.94
CA PRO A 94 -7.00 -11.24 7.66
C PRO A 94 -6.15 -12.21 6.80
N ALA A 95 -6.75 -13.05 5.95
CA ALA A 95 -6.05 -14.18 5.31
C ALA A 95 -4.75 -13.80 4.58
N ALA A 96 -4.78 -12.75 3.76
CA ALA A 96 -3.62 -12.32 2.96
C ALA A 96 -2.41 -11.93 3.82
N ILE A 97 -2.61 -11.16 4.91
CA ILE A 97 -1.49 -10.78 5.79
C ILE A 97 -1.00 -11.96 6.62
N VAL A 98 -1.89 -12.87 7.03
CA VAL A 98 -1.50 -14.10 7.74
C VAL A 98 -0.63 -14.98 6.84
N ASP A 99 -0.96 -15.08 5.56
CA ASP A 99 -0.19 -15.82 4.56
C ASP A 99 1.22 -15.25 4.38
N LEU A 100 1.34 -13.92 4.21
CA LEU A 100 2.66 -13.26 4.10
C LEU A 100 3.49 -13.42 5.39
N LYS A 101 2.87 -13.31 6.57
CA LYS A 101 3.54 -13.57 7.86
C LYS A 101 4.03 -15.02 7.95
N ALA A 102 3.22 -15.99 7.55
CA ALA A 102 3.60 -17.39 7.56
C ALA A 102 4.79 -17.67 6.62
N ALA A 103 4.83 -17.03 5.44
CA ALA A 103 5.96 -17.12 4.53
C ALA A 103 7.26 -16.52 5.13
N VAL A 104 7.17 -15.38 5.85
CA VAL A 104 8.32 -14.84 6.60
C VAL A 104 8.78 -15.81 7.69
N ARG A 105 7.85 -16.43 8.44
CA ARG A 105 8.20 -17.44 9.45
C ARG A 105 8.90 -18.65 8.83
N TYR A 106 8.45 -19.08 7.65
CA TYR A 106 9.08 -20.16 6.90
C TYR A 106 10.53 -19.80 6.56
N LEU A 107 10.77 -18.62 5.98
CA LEU A 107 12.12 -18.13 5.67
C LEU A 107 13.01 -18.11 6.92
N LYS A 108 12.54 -17.50 8.01
CA LYS A 108 13.32 -17.40 9.25
C LYS A 108 13.60 -18.74 9.93
N ALA A 109 12.67 -19.69 9.86
CA ALA A 109 12.90 -21.03 10.39
C ALA A 109 13.94 -21.82 9.59
N ASN A 110 14.19 -21.43 8.33
CA ASN A 110 15.12 -22.08 7.42
C ASN A 110 16.37 -21.23 7.13
N ASP A 111 16.61 -20.16 7.90
CA ASP A 111 17.71 -19.21 7.68
C ASP A 111 19.07 -19.89 7.48
N GLN A 112 19.39 -20.88 8.32
CA GLN A 112 20.67 -21.60 8.25
C GLN A 112 20.75 -22.61 7.10
N ALA A 113 19.63 -22.92 6.44
CA ALA A 113 19.52 -23.93 5.39
C ALA A 113 19.30 -23.34 3.99
N MET A 114 19.25 -22.01 3.86
CA MET A 114 19.03 -21.34 2.58
C MET A 114 20.08 -20.25 2.32
N ALA A 115 20.22 -19.85 1.06
CA ALA A 115 20.94 -18.63 0.74
C ALA A 115 20.11 -17.40 1.13
N GLY A 116 20.80 -16.31 1.48
CA GLY A 116 20.23 -15.06 1.95
C GLY A 116 20.12 -15.00 3.47
N ASP A 117 20.16 -13.79 4.01
CA ASP A 117 20.02 -13.51 5.44
C ASP A 117 18.55 -13.22 5.76
N ALA A 118 17.87 -14.14 6.46
CA ALA A 118 16.47 -13.98 6.86
C ALA A 118 16.27 -12.90 7.94
N ASN A 119 17.35 -12.33 8.48
CA ASN A 119 17.29 -11.13 9.30
C ASN A 119 17.23 -9.85 8.45
N LYS A 120 17.52 -9.94 7.14
CA LYS A 120 17.48 -8.85 6.16
C LYS A 120 16.38 -9.04 5.11
N ILE A 121 15.18 -9.44 5.55
CA ILE A 121 13.99 -9.54 4.68
C ILE A 121 13.44 -8.13 4.38
N ILE A 122 13.31 -7.78 3.11
CA ILE A 122 12.78 -6.50 2.63
C ILE A 122 11.50 -6.76 1.84
N SER A 123 10.34 -6.41 2.39
CA SER A 123 9.06 -6.62 1.69
C SER A 123 8.83 -5.56 0.61
N ASN A 124 8.19 -5.95 -0.49
CA ASN A 124 7.78 -5.03 -1.55
C ASN A 124 6.35 -5.32 -2.02
N GLY A 125 5.62 -4.27 -2.37
CA GLY A 125 4.31 -4.41 -2.99
C GLY A 125 3.70 -3.08 -3.40
N THR A 126 2.69 -3.17 -4.25
CA THR A 126 1.97 -2.03 -4.85
C THR A 126 0.49 -2.09 -4.49
N SER A 127 -0.17 -0.96 -4.28
CA SER A 127 -1.61 -0.90 -4.01
C SER A 127 -2.00 -1.67 -2.73
N ALA A 128 -2.94 -2.62 -2.81
CA ALA A 128 -3.24 -3.55 -1.72
C ALA A 128 -2.01 -4.37 -1.28
N GLY A 129 -1.14 -4.78 -2.21
CA GLY A 129 0.14 -5.41 -1.89
C GLY A 129 1.11 -4.47 -1.17
N GLY A 130 1.03 -3.16 -1.45
CA GLY A 130 1.75 -2.12 -0.72
C GLY A 130 1.20 -1.93 0.70
N ALA A 131 -0.13 -1.96 0.85
CA ALA A 131 -0.79 -1.96 2.16
C ALA A 131 -0.37 -3.17 3.00
N LEU A 132 -0.30 -4.35 2.39
CA LEU A 132 0.14 -5.58 3.05
C LEU A 132 1.65 -5.60 3.35
N SER A 133 2.49 -5.00 2.50
CA SER A 133 3.92 -4.78 2.77
C SER A 133 4.10 -3.86 4.01
N ALA A 134 3.39 -2.74 4.04
CA ALA A 134 3.39 -1.83 5.19
C ALA A 134 2.84 -2.49 6.47
N LEU A 135 1.77 -3.27 6.36
CA LEU A 135 1.18 -4.00 7.48
C LEU A 135 2.12 -5.10 7.98
N LEU A 136 2.80 -5.83 7.10
CA LEU A 136 3.79 -6.85 7.47
C LEU A 136 4.92 -6.22 8.29
N GLY A 137 5.45 -5.07 7.85
CA GLY A 137 6.44 -4.31 8.60
C GLY A 137 5.91 -3.81 9.93
N THR A 138 4.79 -3.09 9.97
CA THR A 138 4.26 -2.47 11.20
C THR A 138 3.80 -3.47 12.25
N SER A 139 3.35 -4.67 11.84
CA SER A 139 2.76 -5.68 12.74
C SER A 139 3.67 -6.86 13.05
N GLY A 140 4.96 -6.81 12.69
CA GLY A 140 5.93 -7.89 12.95
C GLY A 140 5.99 -8.30 14.42
N GLY A 141 5.74 -9.57 14.73
CA GLY A 141 5.72 -10.11 16.09
C GLY A 141 4.44 -9.85 16.88
N SER A 142 3.39 -9.28 16.26
CA SER A 142 2.11 -9.05 16.91
C SER A 142 1.40 -10.36 17.25
N LYS A 143 0.96 -10.48 18.52
CA LYS A 143 0.21 -11.66 19.01
C LYS A 143 -1.19 -11.80 18.41
N ASP A 144 -1.72 -10.72 17.82
CA ASP A 144 -3.06 -10.71 17.24
C ASP A 144 -3.20 -11.71 16.07
N TYR A 145 -2.09 -12.07 15.40
CA TYR A 145 -2.09 -13.01 14.28
C TYR A 145 -1.80 -14.47 14.70
N GLU A 146 -1.37 -14.71 15.94
CA GLU A 146 -0.96 -16.04 16.41
C GLU A 146 -2.04 -17.12 16.30
N PRO A 147 -3.33 -16.87 16.60
CA PRO A 147 -4.37 -17.88 16.42
C PRO A 147 -4.46 -18.38 14.97
N TYR A 148 -4.41 -17.45 14.00
CA TYR A 148 -4.48 -17.75 12.57
C TYR A 148 -3.24 -18.48 12.07
N LEU A 149 -2.05 -18.05 12.51
CA LEU A 149 -0.78 -18.68 12.15
C LEU A 149 -0.67 -20.11 12.69
N ARG A 150 -1.14 -20.35 13.93
CA ARG A 150 -1.25 -21.70 14.49
C ARG A 150 -2.24 -22.58 13.75
N GLN A 151 -3.38 -22.03 13.33
CA GLN A 151 -4.39 -22.78 12.57
C GLN A 151 -3.82 -23.32 11.25
N LEU A 152 -3.01 -22.51 10.55
CA LEU A 152 -2.32 -22.94 9.33
C LEU A 152 -1.13 -23.86 9.60
N GLY A 153 -0.65 -23.96 10.85
CA GLY A 153 0.60 -24.66 11.15
C GLY A 153 1.80 -23.96 10.52
N ALA A 154 1.87 -22.63 10.63
CA ALA A 154 3.05 -21.85 10.23
C ALA A 154 4.27 -22.24 11.08
N ALA A 155 5.46 -22.07 10.51
CA ALA A 155 6.71 -22.37 11.20
C ALA A 155 6.85 -21.57 12.51
N ARG A 156 7.52 -22.16 13.51
CA ARG A 156 7.75 -21.52 14.82
C ARG A 156 8.94 -20.56 14.75
N ALA A 157 8.72 -19.39 14.15
CA ALA A 157 9.67 -18.28 14.10
C ALA A 157 8.94 -16.94 14.27
N ASN A 158 9.67 -15.84 14.46
CA ASN A 158 9.07 -14.50 14.41
C ASN A 158 8.74 -14.10 12.95
N ASP A 159 7.89 -13.08 12.78
CA ASP A 159 7.53 -12.53 11.47
C ASP A 159 7.92 -11.05 11.31
N THR A 160 8.89 -10.58 12.09
CA THR A 160 9.47 -9.23 11.94
C THR A 160 10.38 -9.18 10.72
N ILE A 161 10.22 -8.18 9.86
CA ILE A 161 11.09 -7.96 8.68
C ILE A 161 12.06 -6.81 8.91
N PHE A 162 13.09 -6.70 8.07
CA PHE A 162 14.14 -5.69 8.18
C PHE A 162 13.68 -4.32 7.68
N ALA A 163 13.08 -4.31 6.48
CA ALA A 163 12.65 -3.10 5.82
C ALA A 163 11.39 -3.30 4.98
N VAL A 164 10.70 -2.21 4.68
CA VAL A 164 9.48 -2.16 3.88
C VAL A 164 9.72 -1.25 2.68
N SER A 165 9.42 -1.74 1.49
CA SER A 165 9.08 -0.94 0.33
C SER A 165 7.56 -1.05 0.08
N ALA A 166 6.89 0.10 -0.04
CA ALA A 166 5.45 0.15 -0.30
C ALA A 166 5.12 1.25 -1.32
N TYR A 167 4.61 0.83 -2.47
CA TYR A 167 4.06 1.71 -3.48
C TYR A 167 2.55 1.85 -3.29
N CYS A 168 2.06 3.09 -3.29
CA CYS A 168 0.66 3.49 -3.15
C CYS A 168 -0.17 2.61 -2.19
N PRO A 169 0.25 2.45 -0.92
CA PRO A 169 -0.39 1.51 0.00
C PRO A 169 -1.86 1.90 0.26
N ILE A 170 -2.80 1.07 -0.23
CA ILE A 170 -4.25 1.23 0.01
C ILE A 170 -4.61 0.68 1.41
N THR A 171 -4.09 1.34 2.44
CA THR A 171 -4.29 0.99 3.87
C THR A 171 -5.23 1.98 4.56
N ASN A 172 -5.41 1.83 5.88
CA ASN A 172 -6.22 2.73 6.70
C ASN A 172 -7.68 2.86 6.17
N LEU A 173 -8.22 1.74 5.70
CA LEU A 173 -9.46 1.66 4.91
C LEU A 173 -10.65 2.28 5.63
N GLU A 174 -10.77 2.08 6.94
CA GLU A 174 -11.89 2.56 7.74
C GLU A 174 -11.93 4.10 7.91
N TYR A 175 -10.87 4.79 7.50
CA TYR A 175 -10.82 6.26 7.41
C TYR A 175 -10.54 6.75 5.98
N ALA A 176 -10.39 5.85 5.01
CA ALA A 176 -10.02 6.18 3.64
C ALA A 176 -11.14 6.93 2.92
N ASP A 177 -12.42 6.64 3.21
CA ASP A 177 -13.55 7.41 2.68
C ASP A 177 -13.52 8.88 3.13
N ALA A 178 -13.30 9.12 4.42
CA ALA A 178 -13.20 10.48 4.95
C ALA A 178 -12.00 11.24 4.34
N ALA A 179 -10.86 10.56 4.18
CA ALA A 179 -9.68 11.13 3.53
C ALA A 179 -9.93 11.44 2.05
N TYR A 180 -10.59 10.52 1.32
CA TYR A 180 -10.94 10.70 -0.08
C TYR A 180 -11.83 11.92 -0.29
N GLU A 181 -12.83 12.08 0.57
CA GLU A 181 -13.74 13.21 0.51
C GLU A 181 -13.13 14.51 1.04
N TRP A 182 -12.15 14.46 1.94
CA TRP A 182 -11.36 15.65 2.28
C TRP A 182 -10.60 16.20 1.06
N GLN A 183 -10.05 15.33 0.22
CA GLN A 183 -9.34 15.73 -0.99
C GLN A 183 -10.30 16.11 -2.13
N PHE A 184 -11.35 15.33 -2.40
CA PHE A 184 -12.14 15.42 -3.64
C PHE A 184 -13.59 15.94 -3.46
N ASN A 185 -14.02 16.34 -2.27
CA ASN A 185 -15.33 16.98 -2.12
C ASN A 185 -15.41 18.27 -2.95
N GLY A 186 -16.50 18.44 -3.69
CA GLY A 186 -16.66 19.52 -4.67
C GLY A 186 -16.12 19.19 -6.08
N VAL A 187 -15.41 18.07 -6.24
CA VAL A 187 -15.11 17.46 -7.56
C VAL A 187 -16.17 16.40 -7.83
N ASN A 188 -17.17 16.72 -8.65
CA ASN A 188 -18.34 15.85 -8.85
C ASN A 188 -18.23 14.93 -10.06
N ASP A 189 -17.47 15.31 -11.07
CA ASP A 189 -17.17 14.43 -12.20
C ASP A 189 -16.05 13.46 -11.82
N TYR A 190 -16.24 12.18 -12.15
CA TYR A 190 -15.26 11.13 -11.90
C TYR A 190 -14.88 10.40 -13.19
N GLN A 191 -13.67 9.86 -13.20
CA GLN A 191 -13.19 8.98 -14.25
C GLN A 191 -12.62 7.70 -13.62
N LYS A 192 -13.30 6.57 -13.79
CA LYS A 192 -12.86 5.28 -13.26
C LYS A 192 -12.41 4.35 -14.39
N ILE A 193 -11.45 3.48 -14.09
CA ILE A 193 -11.13 2.36 -14.96
C ILE A 193 -12.08 1.22 -14.60
N ASP A 194 -12.97 0.87 -15.50
CA ASP A 194 -13.77 -0.34 -15.41
C ASP A 194 -12.97 -1.51 -15.97
N ILE A 195 -12.88 -2.59 -15.19
CA ILE A 195 -12.11 -3.78 -15.53
C ILE A 195 -13.11 -4.90 -15.76
N SER A 196 -13.17 -5.39 -16.99
CA SER A 196 -14.01 -6.53 -17.34
C SER A 196 -13.15 -7.65 -17.94
N MET A 197 -13.60 -8.89 -17.80
CA MET A 197 -13.03 -10.03 -18.52
C MET A 197 -13.87 -10.30 -19.76
N LEU A 198 -13.28 -10.08 -20.93
CA LEU A 198 -13.86 -10.41 -22.24
C LEU A 198 -12.89 -11.37 -22.94
N ASP A 199 -13.37 -12.58 -23.26
CA ASP A 199 -12.63 -13.62 -23.97
C ASP A 199 -11.24 -13.94 -23.38
N TYR A 200 -11.17 -14.14 -22.06
CA TYR A 200 -9.92 -14.40 -21.32
C TYR A 200 -8.86 -13.28 -21.42
N LYS A 201 -9.25 -12.10 -21.92
CA LYS A 201 -8.46 -10.88 -21.89
C LYS A 201 -9.08 -9.89 -20.91
N VAL A 202 -8.22 -9.25 -20.12
CA VAL A 202 -8.63 -8.18 -19.23
C VAL A 202 -8.76 -6.90 -20.06
N GLU A 203 -9.99 -6.43 -20.24
CA GLU A 203 -10.25 -5.12 -20.87
C GLU A 203 -10.29 -4.04 -19.78
N ARG A 204 -9.63 -2.91 -20.04
CA ARG A 204 -9.63 -1.72 -19.19
C ARG A 204 -10.27 -0.57 -19.93
N LYS A 205 -11.46 -0.16 -19.50
CA LYS A 205 -12.21 0.93 -20.14
C LYS A 205 -12.32 2.12 -19.21
N LEU A 206 -11.99 3.31 -19.69
CA LEU A 206 -12.22 4.54 -18.96
C LEU A 206 -13.72 4.87 -19.00
N VAL A 207 -14.35 4.94 -17.84
CA VAL A 207 -15.75 5.32 -17.66
C VAL A 207 -15.81 6.66 -16.95
N LYS A 208 -16.42 7.64 -17.63
CA LYS A 208 -16.70 8.96 -17.06
C LYS A 208 -18.12 8.98 -16.50
N GLY A 209 -18.32 9.70 -15.41
CA GLY A 209 -19.65 9.95 -14.84
C GLY A 209 -19.62 11.12 -13.88
N THR A 210 -20.80 11.44 -13.34
CA THR A 210 -20.97 12.51 -12.36
C THR A 210 -21.63 11.92 -11.12
N GLN A 211 -21.19 12.34 -9.94
CA GLN A 211 -21.79 11.93 -8.68
C GLN A 211 -23.27 12.31 -8.64
N THR A 212 -24.11 11.39 -8.17
CA THR A 212 -25.52 11.63 -7.92
C THR A 212 -25.71 12.61 -6.74
N PRO A 213 -26.88 13.26 -6.60
CA PRO A 213 -27.17 14.12 -5.45
C PRO A 213 -26.95 13.42 -4.09
N ALA A 214 -27.30 12.13 -3.98
CA ALA A 214 -27.07 11.34 -2.78
C ALA A 214 -25.56 11.15 -2.50
N GLN A 215 -24.76 10.86 -3.52
CA GLN A 215 -23.31 10.74 -3.39
C GLN A 215 -22.66 12.08 -3.01
N ILE A 216 -23.13 13.21 -3.56
CA ILE A 216 -22.67 14.55 -3.19
C ILE A 216 -22.97 14.85 -1.72
N GLN A 217 -24.14 14.44 -1.21
CA GLN A 217 -24.48 14.59 0.21
C GLN A 217 -23.59 13.72 1.11
N LEU A 218 -23.35 12.46 0.73
CA LEU A 218 -22.45 11.56 1.45
C LEU A 218 -21.02 12.13 1.46
N SER A 219 -20.56 12.68 0.34
CA SER A 219 -19.26 13.36 0.19
C SER A 219 -19.07 14.47 1.22
N GLY A 220 -20.04 15.38 1.34
CA GLY A 220 -19.99 16.46 2.33
C GLY A 220 -19.95 15.94 3.78
N SER A 221 -20.71 14.89 4.06
CA SER A 221 -20.76 14.27 5.40
C SER A 221 -19.45 13.56 5.76
N LEU A 222 -18.84 12.83 4.81
CA LEU A 222 -17.58 12.13 4.99
C LEU A 222 -16.41 13.10 5.17
N LYS A 223 -16.34 14.18 4.37
CA LYS A 223 -15.32 15.23 4.51
C LYS A 223 -15.26 15.77 5.94
N ALA A 224 -16.42 16.03 6.55
CA ALA A 224 -16.52 16.59 7.89
C ALA A 224 -15.96 15.66 8.99
N LEU A 225 -15.83 14.35 8.73
CA LEU A 225 -15.28 13.39 9.69
C LEU A 225 -13.75 13.40 9.73
N PHE A 226 -13.09 13.81 8.65
CA PHE A 226 -11.64 13.67 8.52
C PHE A 226 -10.82 14.51 9.50
N PRO A 227 -11.16 15.78 9.79
CA PRO A 227 -10.39 16.60 10.73
C PRO A 227 -10.30 15.98 12.13
N ALA A 228 -11.41 15.46 12.65
CA ALA A 228 -11.44 14.81 13.96
C ALA A 228 -10.52 13.59 14.00
N TYR A 229 -10.50 12.79 12.92
CA TYR A 229 -9.59 11.66 12.80
C TYR A 229 -8.13 12.11 12.81
N VAL A 230 -7.72 13.05 11.94
CA VAL A 230 -6.34 13.55 11.88
C VAL A 230 -5.88 14.07 13.24
N ASN A 231 -6.70 14.91 13.89
CA ASN A 231 -6.38 15.49 15.19
C ASN A 231 -6.25 14.42 16.29
N SER A 232 -7.03 13.34 16.23
CA SER A 232 -6.97 12.24 17.20
C SER A 232 -5.63 11.49 17.19
N LEU A 233 -4.94 11.47 16.05
CA LEU A 233 -3.67 10.76 15.89
C LEU A 233 -2.50 11.47 16.59
N LYS A 234 -2.66 12.77 16.91
CA LYS A 234 -1.65 13.61 17.60
C LYS A 234 -0.26 13.57 16.93
N LEU A 235 -0.24 13.47 15.61
CA LEU A 235 0.99 13.38 14.83
C LEU A 235 1.72 14.73 14.79
N LYS A 236 3.03 14.68 14.61
CA LYS A 236 3.90 15.83 14.41
C LYS A 236 4.75 15.66 13.16
N ASN A 237 5.15 16.73 12.50
CA ASN A 237 6.16 16.64 11.44
C ASN A 237 7.59 16.59 12.04
N ALA A 238 8.60 16.60 11.17
CA ALA A 238 10.01 16.49 11.58
C ALA A 238 10.48 17.64 12.49
N GLN A 239 9.86 18.81 12.39
CA GLN A 239 10.14 20.00 13.21
C GLN A 239 9.39 19.98 14.54
N GLY A 240 8.59 18.95 14.82
CA GLY A 240 7.77 18.85 16.02
C GLY A 240 6.45 19.62 15.94
N THR A 241 6.11 20.23 14.80
CA THR A 241 4.86 20.94 14.59
C THR A 241 3.70 19.94 14.63
N PRO A 242 2.66 20.14 15.48
CA PRO A 242 1.47 19.31 15.47
C PRO A 242 0.76 19.35 14.12
N MET A 243 0.35 18.20 13.63
CA MET A 243 -0.38 18.02 12.37
C MET A 243 -1.89 18.02 12.67
N THR A 244 -2.53 19.15 12.43
CA THR A 244 -3.94 19.36 12.77
C THR A 244 -4.73 19.94 11.61
N LEU A 245 -6.05 19.72 11.65
CA LEU A 245 -7.04 20.31 10.76
C LEU A 245 -8.16 20.98 11.58
N ASP A 246 -8.65 22.12 11.11
CA ASP A 246 -9.85 22.79 11.60
C ASP A 246 -11.12 22.13 11.04
N ALA A 247 -12.29 22.65 11.43
CA ALA A 247 -13.59 22.13 10.97
C ALA A 247 -13.80 22.23 9.44
N ASN A 248 -13.07 23.11 8.75
CA ASN A 248 -13.11 23.27 7.30
C ASN A 248 -12.10 22.37 6.58
N GLY A 249 -11.27 21.62 7.31
CA GLY A 249 -10.22 20.79 6.76
C GLY A 249 -8.96 21.55 6.37
N ASN A 250 -8.73 22.75 6.92
CA ASN A 250 -7.49 23.51 6.76
C ASN A 250 -6.61 23.40 8.01
N GLY A 251 -5.30 23.54 7.86
CA GLY A 251 -4.37 23.52 8.98
C GLY A 251 -3.01 22.99 8.59
N THR A 252 -2.14 22.78 9.58
CA THR A 252 -0.76 22.36 9.38
C THR A 252 -0.61 21.04 8.65
N PHE A 253 -1.58 20.12 8.77
CA PHE A 253 -1.58 18.88 7.98
C PHE A 253 -1.81 19.13 6.48
N LYS A 254 -2.70 20.07 6.12
CA LYS A 254 -2.91 20.47 4.72
C LYS A 254 -1.66 21.15 4.16
N THR A 255 -1.03 22.04 4.95
CA THR A 255 0.22 22.70 4.57
C THR A 255 1.37 21.70 4.37
N GLU A 256 1.46 20.65 5.18
CA GLU A 256 2.44 19.58 4.97
C GLU A 256 2.18 18.83 3.64
N MET A 257 0.92 18.60 3.27
CA MET A 257 0.57 18.00 1.98
C MET A 257 0.99 18.91 0.81
N GLU A 258 0.71 20.20 0.89
CA GLU A 258 1.12 21.20 -0.10
C GLU A 258 2.65 21.26 -0.23
N ALA A 259 3.38 21.16 0.89
CA ALA A 259 4.84 21.08 0.89
C ALA A 259 5.36 19.81 0.19
N MET A 260 4.69 18.66 0.37
CA MET A 260 5.05 17.42 -0.35
C MET A 260 4.81 17.53 -1.86
N LEU A 261 3.71 18.16 -2.28
CA LEU A 261 3.43 18.43 -3.70
C LEU A 261 4.45 19.41 -4.29
N LEU A 262 4.84 20.45 -3.54
CA LEU A 262 5.91 21.37 -3.94
C LEU A 262 7.25 20.67 -4.14
N GLN A 263 7.63 19.76 -3.24
CA GLN A 263 8.85 18.96 -3.39
C GLN A 263 8.80 18.09 -4.65
N SER A 264 7.64 17.49 -4.95
CA SER A 264 7.42 16.73 -6.18
C SER A 264 7.60 17.59 -7.43
N ALA A 265 6.91 18.74 -7.48
CA ALA A 265 6.98 19.71 -8.56
C ALA A 265 8.41 20.23 -8.77
N GLN A 266 9.11 20.55 -7.69
CA GLN A 266 10.49 21.03 -7.78
C GLN A 266 11.42 19.97 -8.36
N LYS A 267 11.31 18.70 -7.93
CA LYS A 267 12.10 17.61 -8.54
C LYS A 267 11.79 17.45 -10.03
N ALA A 268 10.55 17.70 -10.46
CA ALA A 268 10.21 17.67 -11.89
C ALA A 268 10.81 18.85 -12.66
N LEU A 269 10.73 20.07 -12.12
CA LEU A 269 11.37 21.27 -12.70
C LEU A 269 12.88 21.12 -12.81
N ASP A 270 13.54 20.61 -11.76
CA ASP A 270 14.99 20.38 -11.74
C ASP A 270 15.42 19.34 -12.79
N ASN A 271 14.50 18.45 -13.19
CA ASN A 271 14.67 17.48 -14.27
C ASN A 271 14.19 17.99 -15.65
N GLY A 272 13.95 19.30 -15.79
CA GLY A 272 13.61 19.95 -17.05
C GLY A 272 12.17 19.75 -17.52
N LYS A 273 11.24 19.36 -16.63
CA LYS A 273 9.81 19.32 -16.96
C LYS A 273 9.23 20.74 -16.99
N ASP A 274 8.48 21.05 -18.04
CA ASP A 274 7.63 22.23 -18.08
C ASP A 274 6.35 21.96 -17.29
N LEU A 275 6.10 22.80 -16.29
CA LEU A 275 4.94 22.74 -15.40
C LEU A 275 4.04 23.99 -15.53
N SER A 276 4.18 24.74 -16.61
CA SER A 276 3.41 25.98 -16.83
C SER A 276 1.89 25.76 -16.95
N ASP A 277 1.46 24.54 -17.29
CA ASP A 277 0.06 24.12 -17.36
C ASP A 277 -0.53 23.71 -16.00
N GLN A 278 0.30 23.60 -14.96
CA GLN A 278 -0.11 23.20 -13.61
C GLN A 278 -0.68 24.41 -12.85
N THR A 279 -1.94 24.73 -13.11
CA THR A 279 -2.61 25.93 -12.56
C THR A 279 -2.77 25.96 -11.04
N TRP A 280 -2.53 24.82 -10.38
CA TRP A 280 -2.52 24.67 -8.93
C TRP A 280 -1.16 24.99 -8.29
N LEU A 281 -0.12 25.24 -9.11
CA LEU A 281 1.21 25.66 -8.69
C LEU A 281 1.44 27.14 -8.95
N THR A 282 2.21 27.79 -8.06
CA THR A 282 2.87 29.06 -8.35
C THR A 282 4.35 28.81 -8.56
N ILE A 283 4.85 29.16 -9.76
CA ILE A 283 6.25 28.98 -10.14
C ILE A 283 6.87 30.34 -10.41
N GLN A 284 8.02 30.62 -9.79
CA GLN A 284 8.78 31.85 -10.00
C GLN A 284 10.26 31.51 -10.18
N ASN A 285 10.90 32.01 -11.25
CA ASN A 285 12.33 31.82 -11.52
C ASN A 285 12.80 30.35 -11.45
N GLY A 286 12.01 29.42 -11.99
CA GLY A 286 12.33 27.98 -11.96
C GLY A 286 12.13 27.29 -10.60
N LYS A 287 11.47 27.97 -9.64
CA LYS A 287 11.16 27.43 -8.32
C LYS A 287 9.64 27.32 -8.12
N ALA A 288 9.18 26.15 -7.68
CA ALA A 288 7.83 25.97 -7.19
C ALA A 288 7.74 26.55 -5.77
N ILE A 289 6.97 27.63 -5.59
CA ILE A 289 6.94 28.40 -4.33
C ILE A 289 5.64 28.24 -3.54
N ALA A 290 4.54 27.88 -4.21
CA ALA A 290 3.26 27.58 -3.57
C ALA A 290 2.49 26.50 -4.35
N ALA A 291 1.74 25.67 -3.64
CA ALA A 291 0.80 24.71 -4.17
C ALA A 291 -0.55 24.93 -3.48
N ASP A 292 -1.64 24.91 -4.23
CA ASP A 292 -3.01 24.92 -3.69
C ASP A 292 -3.59 23.51 -3.77
N PHE A 293 -3.78 22.88 -2.61
CA PHE A 293 -4.26 21.50 -2.56
C PHE A 293 -5.69 21.32 -3.10
N ALA A 294 -6.54 22.33 -2.97
CA ALA A 294 -7.91 22.26 -3.48
C ALA A 294 -7.94 22.42 -5.01
N ALA A 295 -7.14 23.35 -5.55
CA ALA A 295 -6.96 23.49 -7.00
C ALA A 295 -6.31 22.25 -7.61
N TYR A 296 -5.34 21.65 -6.92
CA TYR A 296 -4.71 20.38 -7.30
C TYR A 296 -5.76 19.26 -7.42
N ALA A 297 -6.64 19.09 -6.42
CA ALA A 297 -7.67 18.07 -6.47
C ALA A 297 -8.67 18.25 -7.64
N GLN A 298 -9.00 19.50 -7.97
CA GLN A 298 -9.81 19.82 -9.16
C GLN A 298 -9.05 19.49 -10.46
N PHE A 299 -7.75 19.78 -10.51
CA PHE A 299 -6.89 19.56 -11.67
C PHE A 299 -6.71 18.07 -11.98
N VAL A 300 -6.33 17.25 -10.98
CA VAL A 300 -6.09 15.80 -11.20
C VAL A 300 -7.38 14.99 -11.36
N GLY A 301 -8.48 15.52 -10.84
CA GLY A 301 -9.82 14.96 -10.93
C GLY A 301 -10.07 13.78 -9.98
N ARG A 302 -11.35 13.44 -9.83
CA ARG A 302 -11.82 12.32 -8.99
C ARG A 302 -11.82 11.01 -9.78
N GLN A 303 -11.52 9.90 -9.11
CA GLN A 303 -11.60 8.55 -9.70
C GLN A 303 -12.79 7.73 -9.17
N LYS A 304 -13.08 7.82 -7.86
CA LYS A 304 -14.11 7.01 -7.18
C LYS A 304 -15.29 7.86 -6.73
N THR A 305 -16.48 7.28 -6.76
CA THR A 305 -17.70 7.88 -6.18
C THR A 305 -17.65 7.88 -4.66
N ALA A 306 -18.47 8.70 -3.98
CA ALA A 306 -18.61 8.65 -2.53
C ALA A 306 -19.66 7.62 -2.08
N PRO A 307 -19.37 6.76 -1.07
CA PRO A 307 -18.05 6.50 -0.49
C PRO A 307 -17.15 5.73 -1.47
N ALA A 308 -15.85 5.97 -1.40
CA ALA A 308 -14.85 5.44 -2.32
C ALA A 308 -14.43 3.98 -2.01
N PHE A 309 -14.59 3.54 -0.76
CA PHE A 309 -14.14 2.25 -0.25
C PHE A 309 -15.28 1.48 0.43
N ASP A 310 -15.95 2.04 1.43
CA ASP A 310 -17.09 1.37 2.06
C ASP A 310 -18.40 1.78 1.38
N GLY A 311 -18.68 1.18 0.22
CA GLY A 311 -19.86 1.50 -0.58
C GLY A 311 -21.14 1.24 0.20
N VAL A 312 -22.07 2.20 0.21
CA VAL A 312 -23.37 2.05 0.90
C VAL A 312 -24.21 0.90 0.34
N ASP A 313 -23.90 0.46 -0.87
CA ASP A 313 -24.53 -0.66 -1.58
C ASP A 313 -23.73 -1.97 -1.50
N LEU A 314 -22.64 -2.01 -0.72
CA LEU A 314 -21.71 -3.14 -0.62
C LEU A 314 -21.06 -3.53 -1.96
N SER A 315 -20.95 -2.63 -2.93
CA SER A 315 -20.47 -2.98 -4.27
C SER A 315 -18.94 -3.10 -4.38
N THR A 316 -18.17 -2.59 -3.43
CA THR A 316 -16.71 -2.46 -3.57
C THR A 316 -15.96 -3.76 -3.28
N GLY A 317 -14.69 -3.80 -3.71
CA GLY A 317 -13.79 -4.90 -3.36
C GLY A 317 -13.48 -4.91 -1.86
N GLU A 318 -13.40 -3.75 -1.23
CA GLU A 318 -13.13 -3.62 0.20
C GLU A 318 -14.31 -4.13 1.04
N ASN A 319 -15.56 -3.94 0.59
CA ASN A 319 -16.71 -4.58 1.23
C ASN A 319 -16.60 -6.12 1.22
N GLN A 320 -16.11 -6.69 0.11
CA GLN A 320 -15.84 -8.13 0.04
C GLN A 320 -14.62 -8.54 0.87
N LEU A 321 -13.56 -7.74 0.95
CA LEU A 321 -12.42 -8.03 1.83
C LEU A 321 -12.86 -8.24 3.28
N PHE A 322 -13.81 -7.44 3.75
CA PHE A 322 -14.34 -7.48 5.11
C PHE A 322 -15.54 -8.42 5.30
N GLY A 323 -15.85 -9.24 4.28
CA GLY A 323 -16.74 -10.38 4.41
C GLY A 323 -16.19 -11.48 5.34
N ASP A 324 -16.94 -12.57 5.44
CA ASP A 324 -16.53 -13.80 6.10
C ASP A 324 -17.18 -15.02 5.44
N ALA A 325 -16.92 -16.22 5.98
CA ALA A 325 -17.45 -17.48 5.45
C ALA A 325 -18.99 -17.58 5.39
N ARG A 326 -19.72 -16.68 6.06
CA ARG A 326 -21.19 -16.65 6.08
C ARG A 326 -21.77 -15.46 5.30
N THR A 327 -21.02 -14.36 5.19
CA THR A 327 -21.45 -13.11 4.57
C THR A 327 -20.35 -12.58 3.67
N ASP A 328 -20.51 -12.74 2.35
CA ASP A 328 -19.48 -12.37 1.36
C ASP A 328 -19.04 -10.91 1.46
N LYS A 329 -19.94 -9.99 1.82
CA LYS A 329 -19.65 -8.56 1.89
C LYS A 329 -20.22 -7.91 3.14
N LYS A 330 -19.41 -7.07 3.78
CA LYS A 330 -19.81 -6.28 4.95
C LYS A 330 -19.34 -4.85 4.82
N HIS A 331 -20.03 -3.96 5.53
CA HIS A 331 -19.48 -2.64 5.83
C HIS A 331 -18.30 -2.79 6.80
N PHE A 332 -17.42 -1.80 6.82
CA PHE A 332 -16.29 -1.75 7.77
C PHE A 332 -16.20 -0.40 8.49
N THR A 333 -17.07 0.54 8.15
CA THR A 333 -17.26 1.82 8.82
C THR A 333 -18.65 1.88 9.46
N ALA A 334 -18.78 2.65 10.55
CA ALA A 334 -20.10 2.94 11.12
C ALA A 334 -20.92 3.87 10.20
N PHE A 335 -20.24 4.72 9.43
CA PHE A 335 -20.87 5.66 8.50
C PHE A 335 -21.65 4.93 7.41
N SER A 336 -21.00 4.02 6.68
CA SER A 336 -21.67 3.33 5.56
C SER A 336 -22.72 2.34 6.02
N LEU A 337 -22.54 1.67 7.18
CA LEU A 337 -23.60 0.85 7.78
C LEU A 337 -24.86 1.69 8.05
N LYS A 338 -24.72 2.88 8.65
CA LYS A 338 -25.86 3.77 8.95
C LYS A 338 -26.56 4.26 7.67
N ASN A 339 -25.81 4.44 6.59
CA ASN A 339 -26.31 4.93 5.31
C ASN A 339 -26.54 3.80 4.28
N SER A 340 -26.58 2.54 4.73
CA SER A 340 -26.63 1.39 3.84
C SER A 340 -27.92 1.38 3.02
N THR A 341 -27.81 1.06 1.73
CA THR A 341 -28.95 0.83 0.84
C THR A 341 -29.36 -0.64 0.77
N VAL A 342 -28.61 -1.52 1.45
CA VAL A 342 -28.87 -2.97 1.49
C VAL A 342 -29.50 -3.33 2.84
N ALA A 343 -30.75 -3.77 2.81
CA ALA A 343 -31.46 -4.18 4.02
C ALA A 343 -30.78 -5.39 4.70
N GLY A 344 -30.60 -5.32 6.02
CA GLY A 344 -29.95 -6.38 6.79
C GLY A 344 -28.44 -6.48 6.60
N SER A 345 -27.80 -5.46 6.01
CA SER A 345 -26.34 -5.41 5.88
C SER A 345 -25.66 -5.49 7.26
N LEU A 346 -24.50 -6.15 7.27
CA LEU A 346 -23.69 -6.34 8.47
C LEU A 346 -22.43 -5.49 8.38
N LYS A 347 -21.81 -5.26 9.54
CA LYS A 347 -20.49 -4.64 9.65
C LYS A 347 -19.47 -5.65 10.16
N ALA A 348 -18.27 -5.64 9.61
CA ALA A 348 -17.14 -6.33 10.19
C ALA A 348 -16.89 -5.86 11.63
N ASP A 349 -16.45 -6.79 12.48
CA ASP A 349 -16.11 -6.46 13.86
C ASP A 349 -14.83 -5.61 13.92
N ALA A 350 -14.67 -4.87 15.01
CA ALA A 350 -13.55 -3.95 15.17
C ALA A 350 -12.18 -4.66 15.19
N HIS A 351 -12.11 -5.93 15.60
CA HIS A 351 -10.88 -6.68 15.61
C HIS A 351 -10.44 -7.03 14.18
N THR A 352 -11.34 -7.53 13.34
CA THR A 352 -11.05 -7.81 11.92
C THR A 352 -10.60 -6.56 11.17
N VAL A 353 -11.25 -5.40 11.40
CA VAL A 353 -10.80 -4.12 10.81
C VAL A 353 -9.41 -3.74 11.31
N LYS A 354 -9.17 -3.85 12.61
CA LYS A 354 -7.85 -3.56 13.22
C LYS A 354 -6.74 -4.39 12.60
N LEU A 355 -6.97 -5.68 12.34
CA LEU A 355 -6.00 -6.61 11.74
C LEU A 355 -5.54 -6.22 10.34
N MET A 356 -6.25 -5.32 9.64
CA MET A 356 -5.95 -4.91 8.27
C MET A 356 -5.41 -3.48 8.14
N ASN A 357 -5.19 -2.77 9.26
CA ASN A 357 -4.72 -1.38 9.22
C ASN A 357 -3.31 -1.24 9.83
N ALA A 358 -2.35 -0.82 9.00
CA ALA A 358 -0.96 -0.62 9.39
C ALA A 358 -0.78 0.49 10.44
N MET A 359 -1.74 1.42 10.57
CA MET A 359 -1.70 2.50 11.56
C MET A 359 -1.84 2.00 13.01
N ASN A 360 -2.36 0.78 13.21
CA ASN A 360 -2.65 0.20 14.52
C ASN A 360 -1.45 -0.48 15.20
N TYR A 361 -0.34 -0.66 14.48
CA TYR A 361 0.79 -1.44 14.97
C TYR A 361 2.11 -0.66 14.94
N THR A 362 3.01 -1.08 15.81
CA THR A 362 4.43 -0.77 15.76
C THR A 362 5.20 -2.06 15.98
N SER A 363 6.32 -2.22 15.29
CA SER A 363 7.18 -3.41 15.40
C SER A 363 8.64 -3.00 15.53
N PRO A 364 9.58 -3.96 15.68
CA PRO A 364 11.00 -3.68 15.60
C PRO A 364 11.53 -3.30 14.20
N THR A 365 10.76 -3.47 13.11
CA THR A 365 11.16 -3.05 11.75
C THR A 365 11.48 -1.57 11.72
N GLN A 366 12.64 -1.19 11.14
CA GLN A 366 13.19 0.18 11.25
C GLN A 366 13.10 1.00 9.97
N HIS A 367 13.20 0.37 8.81
CA HIS A 367 13.40 1.07 7.54
C HIS A 367 12.15 0.97 6.66
N TYR A 368 11.64 2.12 6.22
CA TYR A 368 10.45 2.21 5.38
C TYR A 368 10.74 3.13 4.20
N ARG A 369 10.46 2.64 2.99
CA ARG A 369 10.40 3.42 1.77
C ARG A 369 8.97 3.39 1.27
N ILE A 370 8.35 4.55 1.19
CA ILE A 370 6.95 4.70 0.77
C ILE A 370 6.94 5.67 -0.42
N ARG A 371 6.22 5.28 -1.47
CA ARG A 371 5.98 6.14 -2.64
C ARG A 371 4.50 6.15 -2.94
N VAL A 372 3.92 7.31 -3.17
CA VAL A 372 2.55 7.45 -3.69
C VAL A 372 2.65 8.34 -4.91
N GLY A 373 2.23 7.87 -6.07
CA GLY A 373 2.30 8.69 -7.28
C GLY A 373 1.53 9.99 -7.11
N GLU A 374 2.09 11.11 -7.54
CA GLU A 374 1.42 12.41 -7.40
C GLU A 374 0.13 12.48 -8.24
N ASN A 375 0.00 11.68 -9.30
CA ASN A 375 -1.24 11.54 -10.06
C ASN A 375 -2.04 10.27 -9.70
N ASP A 376 -1.70 9.60 -8.61
CA ASP A 376 -2.46 8.47 -8.08
C ASP A 376 -3.71 8.97 -7.34
N ARG A 377 -4.89 8.53 -7.80
CA ARG A 377 -6.21 8.94 -7.30
C ARG A 377 -7.02 7.74 -6.81
N ASP A 378 -6.40 6.57 -6.66
CA ASP A 378 -7.04 5.36 -6.12
C ASP A 378 -7.34 5.51 -4.62
N THR A 379 -6.59 6.37 -3.92
CA THR A 379 -6.88 6.83 -2.56
C THR A 379 -6.45 8.30 -2.41
N SER A 380 -6.79 8.95 -1.30
CA SER A 380 -6.24 10.29 -1.01
C SER A 380 -4.75 10.19 -0.70
N LEU A 381 -3.97 11.17 -1.19
CA LEU A 381 -2.55 11.33 -0.83
C LEU A 381 -2.34 11.42 0.69
N ALA A 382 -3.36 11.84 1.44
CA ALA A 382 -3.34 11.87 2.89
C ALA A 382 -3.05 10.51 3.53
N ILE A 383 -3.48 9.41 2.93
CA ILE A 383 -3.27 8.06 3.50
C ILE A 383 -1.78 7.72 3.57
N GLY A 384 -1.02 8.01 2.51
CA GLY A 384 0.43 7.82 2.49
C GLY A 384 1.15 8.73 3.50
N LEU A 385 0.75 10.00 3.58
CA LEU A 385 1.34 10.96 4.49
C LEU A 385 1.08 10.60 5.96
N LEU A 386 -0.14 10.19 6.31
CA LEU A 386 -0.50 9.76 7.66
C LEU A 386 0.33 8.55 8.12
N LEU A 387 0.50 7.55 7.25
CA LEU A 387 1.35 6.39 7.54
C LEU A 387 2.81 6.82 7.75
N SER A 388 3.35 7.67 6.87
CA SER A 388 4.71 8.20 6.96
C SER A 388 4.93 8.95 8.28
N LEU A 389 4.03 9.86 8.64
CA LEU A 389 4.10 10.63 9.88
C LEU A 389 3.99 9.71 11.11
N LYS A 390 3.05 8.75 11.12
CA LYS A 390 2.90 7.77 12.21
C LYS A 390 4.19 6.99 12.44
N LEU A 391 4.81 6.50 11.37
CA LEU A 391 6.08 5.78 11.42
C LEU A 391 7.20 6.68 11.97
N LYS A 392 7.37 7.90 11.42
CA LYS A 392 8.38 8.87 11.92
C LYS A 392 8.18 9.20 13.41
N ASN A 393 6.94 9.40 13.84
CA ASN A 393 6.59 9.69 15.24
C ASN A 393 6.88 8.51 16.17
N SER A 394 6.97 7.29 15.63
CA SER A 394 7.41 6.09 16.36
C SER A 394 8.90 5.79 16.25
N GLY A 395 9.70 6.76 15.79
CA GLY A 395 11.16 6.66 15.70
C GLY A 395 11.68 5.86 14.52
N LYS A 396 10.87 5.65 13.47
CA LYS A 396 11.27 4.89 12.29
C LYS A 396 11.99 5.74 11.26
N ASN A 397 12.87 5.10 10.50
CA ASN A 397 13.55 5.71 9.34
C ASN A 397 12.62 5.60 8.14
N VAL A 398 12.04 6.73 7.72
CA VAL A 398 11.05 6.76 6.64
C VAL A 398 11.51 7.65 5.49
N ASP A 399 11.77 7.03 4.33
CA ASP A 399 11.90 7.71 3.05
C ASP A 399 10.51 7.74 2.38
N TYR A 400 9.87 8.91 2.36
CA TYR A 400 8.55 9.12 1.77
C TYR A 400 8.62 10.19 0.69
N ALA A 401 8.00 9.92 -0.46
CA ALA A 401 7.91 10.90 -1.55
C ALA A 401 6.61 10.73 -2.35
N LEU A 402 6.25 11.81 -3.05
CA LEU A 402 5.20 11.84 -4.06
C LEU A 402 5.83 11.95 -5.46
N PRO A 403 6.16 10.86 -6.18
CA PRO A 403 6.81 10.98 -7.49
C PRO A 403 5.91 11.66 -8.52
N TRP A 404 6.44 12.71 -9.16
CA TRP A 404 5.71 13.59 -10.07
C TRP A 404 5.11 12.84 -11.26
N GLY A 405 3.84 13.10 -11.57
CA GLY A 405 3.19 12.58 -12.78
C GLY A 405 2.97 11.07 -12.78
N VAL A 406 3.32 10.37 -11.70
CA VAL A 406 3.18 8.92 -11.60
C VAL A 406 1.73 8.57 -11.22
N PRO A 407 1.05 7.68 -11.97
CA PRO A 407 -0.30 7.24 -11.67
C PRO A 407 -0.30 6.11 -10.62
N HIS A 408 -1.42 5.39 -10.48
CA HIS A 408 -1.50 4.21 -9.63
C HIS A 408 -0.63 3.06 -10.15
N SER A 409 0.60 2.97 -9.65
CA SER A 409 1.60 1.97 -10.04
C SER A 409 2.69 1.82 -8.97
N GLY A 410 3.58 0.86 -9.19
CA GLY A 410 4.78 0.65 -8.37
C GLY A 410 5.90 0.08 -9.23
N ASP A 411 7.05 -0.18 -8.62
CA ASP A 411 8.24 -0.73 -9.28
C ASP A 411 8.71 0.10 -10.50
N TYR A 412 8.37 1.39 -10.56
CA TYR A 412 8.74 2.30 -11.65
C TYR A 412 10.12 2.96 -11.45
N ASP A 413 10.67 2.91 -10.24
CA ASP A 413 11.93 3.54 -9.83
C ASP A 413 12.91 2.52 -9.22
N LEU A 414 13.02 1.34 -9.84
CA LEU A 414 13.78 0.22 -9.28
C LEU A 414 15.25 0.53 -9.00
N ASP A 415 15.90 1.37 -9.81
CA ASP A 415 17.28 1.80 -9.53
C ASP A 415 17.38 2.58 -8.20
N GLU A 416 16.44 3.50 -7.95
CA GLU A 416 16.35 4.22 -6.66
C GLU A 416 15.99 3.26 -5.52
N LEU A 417 15.09 2.31 -5.75
CA LEU A 417 14.70 1.29 -4.76
C LEU A 417 15.91 0.45 -4.33
N PHE A 418 16.64 -0.15 -5.28
CA PHE A 418 17.77 -1.03 -4.96
C PHE A 418 18.97 -0.27 -4.41
N ALA A 419 19.17 0.98 -4.80
CA ALA A 419 20.14 1.87 -4.17
C ALA A 419 19.78 2.13 -2.69
N TRP A 420 18.52 2.44 -2.40
CA TRP A 420 18.03 2.58 -1.03
C TRP A 420 18.21 1.27 -0.23
N MET A 421 17.78 0.12 -0.77
CA MET A 421 17.92 -1.19 -0.13
C MET A 421 19.38 -1.49 0.23
N LYS A 422 20.31 -1.24 -0.70
CA LYS A 422 21.74 -1.41 -0.46
C LYS A 422 22.24 -0.50 0.66
N SER A 423 21.82 0.77 0.65
CA SER A 423 22.21 1.75 1.67
C SER A 423 21.76 1.39 3.10
N VAL A 424 20.63 0.69 3.25
CA VAL A 424 20.14 0.27 4.57
C VAL A 424 20.69 -1.08 4.98
N ALA A 425 20.95 -1.99 4.04
CA ALA A 425 21.44 -3.34 4.33
C ALA A 425 22.95 -3.43 4.61
N MET A 426 23.73 -2.43 4.17
CA MET A 426 25.18 -2.33 4.40
C MET A 426 25.57 -1.50 5.63
N LYS A 427 24.59 -0.92 6.35
CA LYS A 427 24.79 -0.38 7.70
C LYS A 427 24.74 -1.50 8.72
#